data_AF-A0ABD2Q4B1-F1
#
_entry.id   AF-A0ABD2Q4B1-F1
#
_cell.length_a   1.000
_cell.length_b   1.000
_cell.length_c   1.000
_cell.angle_alpha   90.00
_cell.angle_beta   90.00
_cell.angle_gamma   90.00
#
_symmetry.space_group_name_H-M   'P 1'
#
loop_
_entity.id
_entity.type
_entity.pdbx_description
1 polymer ?
#
loop_
_entity_poly.entity_id
_entity_poly.type
_entity_poly.pdbx_seq_one_letter_code
_entity_poly.pdbx_strand_id
1 'polypeptide(L)'
;MRSINPHWSGDRIYQETRKIVGARMQIITYEEWLPKILGPRGMAMLGQYTGYNDEVNPTISNEFATAAFRFGHTLVPPILYRLDSQWNPIIQGHLELHKAFFAPDRMLKDGGLDPILRGLLYHGVRQNARQPPLNPELTEKLFAMAHELALDLAALNVQRGRDHGFPSYTAYAHSVCKLLPQKYPDSFEDLSDLISSADLREKLRQVYGHPGNIDLFVGGILEDLLPEARVGPTFGCIIADQFKRLRAGDRFWYEADGVFSVAQRAELKRAGGYLSRVICDNADNMTEITKDAFMRPMRGKKDMVMCSSLKLPRLNLAYWKYCPNADISGDDSYSFESRFASENGTPVNNVRRRRSVPDTPPPSCEQGSCNNEENDQLPQLLRRISTLEKRLHQLQSELQNRAAGD
;
A
#
# COMPACT_ATOMS: atom_id res chain seq x y z
N MET A 1 7.15 -16.89 -13.07
CA MET A 1 6.00 -17.79 -13.28
C MET A 1 6.19 -18.69 -14.50
N ARG A 2 6.27 -18.18 -15.74
CA ARG A 2 6.47 -19.03 -16.95
C ARG A 2 7.67 -19.98 -16.86
N SER A 3 8.80 -19.51 -16.34
CA SER A 3 10.02 -20.31 -16.20
C SER A 3 9.89 -21.45 -15.19
N ILE A 4 9.16 -21.25 -14.09
CA ILE A 4 8.99 -22.25 -13.03
C ILE A 4 7.83 -23.20 -13.28
N ASN A 5 6.82 -22.78 -14.07
CA ASN A 5 5.67 -23.57 -14.49
C ASN A 5 5.49 -23.48 -16.02
N PRO A 6 6.36 -24.15 -16.83
CA PRO A 6 6.30 -24.05 -18.29
C PRO A 6 4.98 -24.57 -18.90
N HIS A 7 4.32 -25.49 -18.20
CA HIS A 7 3.06 -26.11 -18.60
C HIS A 7 1.83 -25.23 -18.36
N TRP A 8 1.95 -24.12 -17.60
CA TRP A 8 0.82 -23.21 -17.40
C TRP A 8 0.45 -22.45 -18.67
N SER A 9 -0.85 -22.28 -18.89
CA SER A 9 -1.39 -21.39 -19.93
C SER A 9 -1.05 -19.92 -19.65
N GLY A 10 -1.17 -19.08 -20.68
CA GLY A 10 -1.01 -17.63 -20.53
C GLY A 10 -1.97 -17.04 -19.50
N ASP A 11 -3.23 -17.47 -19.51
CA ASP A 11 -4.26 -17.02 -18.57
C ASP A 11 -3.92 -17.36 -17.12
N ARG A 12 -3.42 -18.59 -16.88
CA ARG A 12 -3.01 -18.98 -15.52
C ARG A 12 -1.84 -18.14 -15.04
N ILE A 13 -0.84 -17.92 -15.90
CA ILE A 13 0.31 -17.06 -15.57
C ILE A 13 -0.15 -15.64 -15.24
N TYR A 14 -1.07 -15.08 -16.03
CA TYR A 14 -1.63 -13.75 -15.80
C TYR A 14 -2.34 -13.67 -14.45
N GLN A 15 -3.28 -14.56 -14.16
CA GLN A 15 -4.06 -14.49 -12.91
C GLN A 15 -3.20 -14.73 -11.67
N GLU A 16 -2.25 -15.66 -11.70
CA GLU A 16 -1.34 -15.90 -10.57
C GLU A 16 -0.42 -14.71 -10.34
N THR A 17 0.11 -14.11 -11.41
CA THR A 17 0.94 -12.91 -11.31
C THR A 17 0.13 -11.73 -10.77
N ARG A 18 -1.08 -11.52 -11.30
CA ARG A 18 -2.02 -10.47 -10.85
C ARG A 18 -2.34 -10.62 -9.37
N LYS A 19 -2.59 -11.85 -8.91
CA LYS A 19 -2.88 -12.18 -7.51
C LYS A 19 -1.69 -11.84 -6.60
N ILE A 20 -0.47 -12.19 -7.00
CA ILE A 20 0.76 -11.83 -6.26
C ILE A 20 0.94 -10.30 -6.21
N VAL A 21 0.74 -9.60 -7.32
CA VAL A 21 0.85 -8.12 -7.36
C VAL A 21 -0.18 -7.48 -6.42
N GLY A 22 -1.44 -7.95 -6.44
CA GLY A 22 -2.48 -7.49 -5.53
C GLY A 22 -2.10 -7.70 -4.06
N ALA A 23 -1.59 -8.88 -3.70
CA ALA A 23 -1.12 -9.17 -2.36
C ALA A 23 0.04 -8.26 -1.92
N ARG A 24 1.02 -8.00 -2.81
CA ARG A 24 2.11 -7.07 -2.51
C ARG A 24 1.59 -5.65 -2.28
N MET A 25 0.62 -5.19 -3.07
CA MET A 25 -0.02 -3.89 -2.85
C MET A 25 -0.72 -3.83 -1.49
N GLN A 26 -1.46 -4.87 -1.11
CA GLN A 26 -2.09 -4.97 0.22
C GLN A 26 -1.04 -4.90 1.34
N ILE A 27 0.03 -5.69 1.28
CA ILE A 27 1.07 -5.71 2.32
C ILE A 27 1.78 -4.35 2.41
N ILE A 28 2.25 -3.79 1.29
CA ILE A 28 2.93 -2.48 1.26
C ILE A 28 2.00 -1.40 1.86
N THR A 29 0.72 -1.42 1.50
CA THR A 29 -0.25 -0.43 1.99
C THR A 29 -0.45 -0.54 3.49
N TYR A 30 -0.68 -1.75 4.02
CA TYR A 30 -1.05 -1.94 5.43
C TYR A 30 0.14 -2.02 6.39
N GLU A 31 1.29 -2.50 5.93
CA GLU A 31 2.48 -2.70 6.77
C GLU A 31 3.53 -1.58 6.62
N GLU A 32 3.73 -1.03 5.41
CA GLU A 32 4.72 0.05 5.21
C GLU A 32 4.10 1.45 5.22
N TRP A 33 2.96 1.65 4.54
CA TRP A 33 2.41 2.98 4.29
C TRP A 33 1.46 3.47 5.39
N LEU A 34 0.40 2.72 5.70
CA LEU A 34 -0.62 3.13 6.68
C LEU A 34 -0.06 3.51 8.05
N PRO A 35 0.92 2.79 8.64
CA PRO A 35 1.49 3.18 9.93
C PRO A 35 2.11 4.59 9.93
N LYS A 36 2.67 5.03 8.80
CA LYS A 36 3.27 6.37 8.65
C LYS A 36 2.22 7.47 8.45
N ILE A 37 1.04 7.09 7.94
CA ILE A 37 -0.06 8.02 7.73
C ILE A 37 -0.90 8.18 8.98
N LEU A 38 -1.27 7.07 9.62
CA LEU A 38 -2.19 7.01 10.75
C LEU A 38 -1.50 7.12 12.11
N GLY A 39 -0.20 6.86 12.18
CA GLY A 39 0.55 6.77 13.43
C GLY A 39 0.03 5.63 14.33
N PRO A 40 0.63 5.44 15.52
CA PRO A 40 0.22 4.39 16.45
C PRO A 40 -1.26 4.45 16.83
N ARG A 41 -1.81 5.66 17.06
CA ARG A 41 -3.21 5.84 17.46
C ARG A 41 -4.19 5.44 16.36
N GLY A 42 -3.97 5.85 15.11
CA GLY A 42 -4.84 5.46 14.01
C GLY A 42 -4.70 3.97 13.64
N MET A 43 -3.50 3.39 13.76
CA MET A 43 -3.32 1.94 13.61
C MET A 43 -4.05 1.14 14.70
N ALA A 44 -4.12 1.67 15.92
CA ALA A 44 -4.93 1.06 16.99
C ALA A 44 -6.43 1.07 16.65
N MET A 45 -6.95 2.13 16.01
CA MET A 45 -8.34 2.19 15.54
C MET A 45 -8.61 1.15 14.44
N LEU A 46 -7.67 0.99 13.50
CA LEU A 46 -7.75 0.00 12.42
C LEU A 46 -7.75 -1.43 12.99
N GLY A 47 -6.90 -1.69 13.98
CA GLY A 47 -6.81 -2.97 14.69
C GLY A 47 -6.14 -4.09 13.89
N GLN A 48 -6.05 -5.28 14.49
CA GLN A 48 -5.51 -6.47 13.83
C GLN A 48 -6.54 -7.12 12.90
N TYR A 49 -6.06 -7.91 11.94
CA TYR A 49 -6.94 -8.70 11.08
C TYR A 49 -7.51 -9.89 11.85
N THR A 50 -8.83 -10.07 11.79
CA THR A 50 -9.55 -11.12 12.53
C THR A 50 -10.19 -12.16 11.61
N GLY A 51 -9.86 -12.14 10.31
CA GLY A 51 -10.51 -12.97 9.29
C GLY A 51 -11.48 -12.18 8.40
N TYR A 52 -11.90 -12.82 7.32
CA TYR A 52 -12.90 -12.30 6.40
C TYR A 52 -14.28 -12.33 7.06
N ASN A 53 -15.06 -11.26 6.88
CA ASN A 53 -16.44 -11.16 7.32
C ASN A 53 -17.30 -10.65 6.15
N ASP A 54 -18.27 -11.44 5.73
CA ASP A 54 -19.18 -11.15 4.61
C ASP A 54 -20.30 -10.15 4.95
N GLU A 55 -20.53 -9.87 6.24
CA GLU A 55 -21.43 -8.81 6.71
C GLU A 55 -20.81 -7.41 6.64
N VAL A 56 -19.48 -7.32 6.48
CA VAL A 56 -18.77 -6.04 6.35
C VAL A 56 -18.93 -5.48 4.95
N ASN A 57 -19.46 -4.26 4.82
CA ASN A 57 -19.52 -3.56 3.53
C ASN A 57 -18.16 -2.93 3.16
N PRO A 58 -17.44 -3.46 2.14
CA PRO A 58 -16.13 -2.95 1.75
C PRO A 58 -16.20 -1.74 0.80
N THR A 59 -17.40 -1.26 0.46
CA THR A 59 -17.58 -0.13 -0.46
C THR A 59 -16.86 1.10 0.06
N ILE A 60 -16.19 1.81 -0.86
CA ILE A 60 -15.55 3.09 -0.57
C ILE A 60 -16.64 4.11 -0.24
N SER A 61 -16.57 4.71 0.95
CA SER A 61 -17.50 5.75 1.36
C SER A 61 -17.21 7.09 0.69
N ASN A 62 -18.24 7.92 0.58
CA ASN A 62 -18.17 9.18 -0.14
C ASN A 62 -17.18 10.16 0.52
N GLU A 63 -17.24 10.28 1.84
CA GLU A 63 -16.36 11.11 2.64
C GLU A 63 -14.89 10.68 2.60
N PHE A 64 -14.63 9.36 2.47
CA PHE A 64 -13.29 8.86 2.29
C PHE A 64 -12.72 9.31 0.94
N ALA A 65 -13.43 9.03 -0.15
CA ALA A 65 -12.94 9.32 -1.51
C ALA A 65 -12.88 10.82 -1.82
N THR A 66 -13.82 11.59 -1.28
CA THR A 66 -14.03 12.98 -1.68
C THR A 66 -13.38 13.99 -0.74
N ALA A 67 -13.13 13.63 0.53
CA ALA A 67 -12.50 14.52 1.51
C ALA A 67 -11.29 13.90 2.19
N ALA A 68 -11.47 12.85 2.99
CA ALA A 68 -10.43 12.39 3.93
C ALA A 68 -9.17 11.91 3.21
N PHE A 69 -9.30 11.09 2.17
CA PHE A 69 -8.13 10.57 1.43
C PHE A 69 -7.43 11.62 0.55
N ARG A 70 -8.02 12.82 0.43
CA ARG A 70 -7.40 13.98 -0.23
C ARG A 70 -6.44 14.75 0.68
N PHE A 71 -6.25 14.32 1.94
CA PHE A 71 -5.20 14.84 2.81
C PHE A 71 -3.81 14.83 2.11
N GLY A 72 -3.60 13.90 1.18
CA GLY A 72 -2.40 13.82 0.35
C GLY A 72 -2.06 15.11 -0.39
N HIS A 73 -3.03 15.96 -0.73
CA HIS A 73 -2.76 17.27 -1.34
C HIS A 73 -1.91 18.19 -0.44
N THR A 74 -1.95 17.98 0.87
CA THR A 74 -1.10 18.72 1.83
C THR A 74 0.36 18.22 1.86
N LEU A 75 0.60 17.03 1.32
CA LEU A 75 1.92 16.37 1.27
C LEU A 75 2.71 16.67 -0.01
N VAL A 76 2.03 17.18 -1.04
CA VAL A 76 2.63 17.40 -2.36
C VAL A 76 3.67 18.53 -2.29
N PRO A 77 4.93 18.29 -2.69
CA PRO A 77 5.94 19.33 -2.79
C PRO A 77 5.71 20.21 -4.03
N PRO A 78 6.13 21.49 -4.02
CA PRO A 78 6.03 22.36 -5.20
C PRO A 78 7.01 22.02 -6.32
N ILE A 79 7.96 21.11 -6.05
CA ILE A 79 9.04 20.72 -6.96
C ILE A 79 9.01 19.21 -7.12
N LEU A 80 9.03 18.74 -8.36
CA LEU A 80 9.34 17.37 -8.72
C LEU A 80 10.86 17.23 -8.86
N TYR A 81 11.48 16.66 -7.83
CA TYR A 81 12.91 16.39 -7.78
C TYR A 81 13.27 15.24 -8.73
N ARG A 82 14.43 15.38 -9.39
CA ARG A 82 14.95 14.42 -10.37
C ARG A 82 16.45 14.27 -10.18
N LEU A 83 16.90 13.05 -9.92
CA LEU A 83 18.30 12.78 -9.55
C LEU A 83 18.96 11.73 -10.46
N ASP A 84 20.24 11.92 -10.75
CA ASP A 84 21.07 10.97 -11.48
C ASP A 84 21.46 9.75 -10.61
N SER A 85 22.22 8.82 -11.17
CA SER A 85 22.68 7.61 -10.46
C SER A 85 23.68 7.88 -9.34
N GLN A 86 24.21 9.11 -9.24
CA GLN A 86 25.08 9.55 -8.15
C GLN A 86 24.31 10.28 -7.04
N TRP A 87 22.98 10.43 -7.19
CA TRP A 87 22.06 11.16 -6.31
C TRP A 87 22.21 12.69 -6.38
N ASN A 88 22.71 13.22 -7.50
CA ASN A 88 22.76 14.65 -7.78
C ASN A 88 21.64 15.07 -8.73
N PRO A 89 21.25 16.35 -8.78
CA PRO A 89 20.31 16.84 -9.79
C PRO A 89 20.76 16.49 -11.22
N ILE A 90 19.84 15.97 -12.03
CA ILE A 90 20.12 15.75 -13.46
C ILE A 90 20.38 17.07 -14.20
N ILE A 91 21.02 17.02 -15.37
CA ILE A 91 21.37 18.23 -16.14
C ILE A 91 20.14 19.08 -16.54
N GLN A 92 18.98 18.45 -16.75
CA GLN A 92 17.71 19.13 -17.01
C GLN A 92 17.11 19.80 -15.76
N GLY A 93 17.73 19.63 -14.58
CA GLY A 93 17.29 20.19 -13.30
C GLY A 93 16.04 19.53 -12.74
N HIS A 94 15.47 20.14 -11.70
CA HIS A 94 14.17 19.77 -11.16
C HIS A 94 13.03 20.47 -11.92
N LEU A 95 11.79 20.00 -11.76
CA LEU A 95 10.62 20.65 -12.36
C LEU A 95 9.78 21.32 -11.28
N GLU A 96 9.30 22.53 -11.56
CA GLU A 96 8.13 23.06 -10.85
C GLU A 96 6.93 22.15 -11.14
N LEU A 97 6.11 21.89 -10.12
CA LEU A 97 5.05 20.90 -10.20
C LEU A 97 4.05 21.20 -11.33
N HIS A 98 3.68 22.47 -11.54
CA HIS A 98 2.75 22.82 -12.61
C HIS A 98 3.24 22.46 -14.02
N LYS A 99 4.56 22.34 -14.23
CA LYS A 99 5.19 21.93 -15.49
C LYS A 99 5.27 20.42 -15.67
N ALA A 100 5.01 19.66 -14.61
CA ALA A 100 5.01 18.20 -14.62
C ALA A 100 3.61 17.61 -14.88
N PHE A 101 2.54 18.38 -14.66
CA PHE A 101 1.18 17.93 -14.96
C PHE A 101 1.00 17.67 -16.47
N PHE A 102 0.52 16.47 -16.80
CA PHE A 102 0.26 16.03 -18.18
C PHE A 102 1.47 16.16 -19.14
N ALA A 103 2.69 16.00 -18.63
CA ALA A 103 3.93 16.15 -19.40
C ALA A 103 4.69 14.81 -19.58
N PRO A 104 4.13 13.82 -20.30
CA PRO A 104 4.78 12.52 -20.49
C PRO A 104 6.08 12.61 -21.31
N ASP A 105 6.25 13.65 -22.11
CA ASP A 105 7.46 13.91 -22.88
C ASP A 105 8.69 14.08 -21.98
N ARG A 106 8.51 14.57 -20.74
CA ARG A 106 9.55 14.65 -19.71
C ARG A 106 10.12 13.27 -19.39
N MET A 107 9.28 12.23 -19.31
CA MET A 107 9.77 10.87 -19.07
C MET A 107 10.57 10.34 -20.28
N LEU A 108 10.13 10.65 -21.49
CA LEU A 108 10.79 10.16 -22.72
C LEU A 108 12.12 10.85 -23.00
N LYS A 109 12.27 12.13 -22.64
CA LYS A 109 13.43 12.96 -22.99
C LYS A 109 14.41 13.19 -21.83
N ASP A 110 13.94 13.16 -20.58
CA ASP A 110 14.73 13.58 -19.42
C ASP A 110 15.22 12.38 -18.58
N GLY A 111 15.47 11.24 -19.23
CA GLY A 111 16.14 10.08 -18.61
C GLY A 111 15.23 9.01 -18.01
N GLY A 112 13.96 8.94 -18.42
CA GLY A 112 13.05 7.87 -18.01
C GLY A 112 12.45 8.06 -16.61
N LEU A 113 12.07 6.94 -16.00
CA LEU A 113 11.43 6.91 -14.68
C LEU A 113 12.45 6.99 -13.52
N ASP A 114 13.65 6.47 -13.74
CA ASP A 114 14.72 6.35 -12.76
C ASP A 114 15.03 7.66 -12.01
N PRO A 115 15.21 8.82 -12.69
CA PRO A 115 15.49 10.07 -11.99
C PRO A 115 14.35 10.53 -11.07
N ILE A 116 13.11 10.26 -11.47
CA ILE A 116 11.92 10.59 -10.69
C ILE A 116 11.86 9.70 -9.45
N LEU A 117 12.09 8.39 -9.59
CA LEU A 117 12.12 7.46 -8.45
C LEU A 117 13.18 7.86 -7.42
N ARG A 118 14.40 8.20 -7.86
CA ARG A 118 15.44 8.71 -6.94
C ARG A 118 15.00 9.98 -6.24
N GLY A 119 14.35 10.91 -6.95
CA GLY A 119 13.78 12.13 -6.36
C GLY A 119 12.73 11.83 -5.27
N LEU A 120 11.79 10.92 -5.54
CA LEU A 120 10.76 10.50 -4.59
C LEU A 120 11.36 9.90 -3.32
N LEU A 121 12.37 9.03 -3.47
CA LEU A 121 13.05 8.35 -2.36
C LEU A 121 13.90 9.33 -1.53
N TYR A 122 14.56 10.29 -2.17
CA TYR A 122 15.57 11.14 -1.52
C TYR A 122 15.02 12.43 -0.91
N HIS A 123 14.01 13.05 -1.51
CA HIS A 123 13.47 14.32 -1.02
C HIS A 123 12.21 14.14 -0.15
N GLY A 124 11.41 13.11 -0.43
CA GLY A 124 10.18 12.80 0.29
C GLY A 124 9.07 13.82 0.07
N VAL A 125 8.09 13.81 0.98
CA VAL A 125 6.93 14.72 0.96
C VAL A 125 7.20 16.05 1.66
N ARG A 126 6.31 17.03 1.49
CA ARG A 126 6.36 18.30 2.23
C ARG A 126 6.31 18.07 3.76
N GLN A 127 7.11 18.84 4.51
CA GLN A 127 7.22 18.72 5.97
C GLN A 127 5.92 19.09 6.71
N ASN A 128 5.81 18.63 7.97
CA ASN A 128 4.62 18.73 8.80
C ASN A 128 4.19 20.16 9.18
N ALA A 129 5.06 21.16 9.09
CA ALA A 129 4.76 22.56 9.41
C ALA A 129 3.90 23.26 8.34
N ARG A 130 2.88 22.58 7.82
CA ARG A 130 2.04 22.87 6.63
C ARG A 130 1.32 24.22 6.68
N GLN A 131 2.06 25.32 6.67
CA GLN A 131 1.57 26.69 6.66
C GLN A 131 2.16 27.37 5.41
N PRO A 132 1.35 27.67 4.38
CA PRO A 132 -0.07 27.29 4.19
C PRO A 132 -0.25 25.77 3.99
N PRO A 133 -1.45 25.18 4.24
CA PRO A 133 -1.68 23.74 4.10
C PRO A 133 -1.38 23.18 2.71
N LEU A 134 -1.78 23.90 1.66
CA LEU A 134 -1.46 23.59 0.27
C LEU A 134 -0.46 24.63 -0.25
N ASN A 135 0.40 24.22 -1.19
CA ASN A 135 1.40 25.11 -1.77
C ASN A 135 0.85 25.81 -3.04
N PRO A 136 1.41 26.97 -3.45
CA PRO A 136 0.89 27.74 -4.59
C PRO A 136 0.87 27.03 -5.95
N GLU A 137 1.67 25.97 -6.14
CA GLU A 137 1.60 25.17 -7.37
C GLU A 137 0.28 24.40 -7.49
N LEU A 138 -0.42 24.21 -6.37
CA LEU A 138 -1.74 23.56 -6.30
C LEU A 138 -2.90 24.55 -6.15
N THR A 139 -2.69 25.75 -5.61
CA THR A 139 -3.77 26.73 -5.41
C THR A 139 -3.83 27.79 -6.52
N GLU A 140 -2.69 28.16 -7.12
CA GLU A 140 -2.62 29.25 -8.10
C GLU A 140 -2.26 28.77 -9.52
N LYS A 141 -1.69 27.58 -9.64
CA LYS A 141 -1.11 27.07 -10.91
C LYS A 141 -1.57 25.67 -11.26
N LEU A 142 -2.63 25.15 -10.63
CA LEU A 142 -3.08 23.79 -10.92
C LEU A 142 -3.45 23.70 -12.40
N PHE A 143 -2.75 22.82 -13.11
CA PHE A 143 -2.92 22.57 -14.54
C PHE A 143 -2.79 23.80 -15.45
N ALA A 144 -2.02 24.81 -15.05
CA ALA A 144 -1.79 26.02 -15.85
C ALA A 144 -1.23 25.76 -17.27
N MET A 145 -0.62 24.59 -17.51
CA MET A 145 -0.12 24.18 -18.83
C MET A 145 -1.15 23.40 -19.68
N ALA A 146 -2.24 22.92 -19.08
CA ALA A 146 -3.20 22.02 -19.71
C ALA A 146 -4.63 22.60 -19.81
N HIS A 147 -4.89 23.71 -19.14
CA HIS A 147 -6.16 24.43 -19.20
C HIS A 147 -5.93 25.90 -19.54
N GLU A 148 -6.96 26.55 -20.10
CA GLU A 148 -6.94 27.99 -20.42
C GLU A 148 -6.77 28.87 -19.18
N LEU A 149 -7.25 28.38 -18.03
CA LEU A 149 -7.14 29.05 -16.73
C LEU A 149 -6.48 28.10 -15.73
N ALA A 150 -5.58 28.65 -14.92
CA ALA A 150 -5.09 27.95 -13.75
C ALA A 150 -6.23 27.74 -12.74
N LEU A 151 -6.27 26.55 -12.15
CA LEU A 151 -7.27 26.17 -11.17
C LEU A 151 -6.70 26.24 -9.75
N ASP A 152 -7.61 26.21 -8.76
CA ASP A 152 -7.29 26.10 -7.34
C ASP A 152 -7.78 24.74 -6.80
N LEU A 153 -6.85 23.85 -6.46
CA LEU A 153 -7.17 22.53 -5.92
C LEU A 153 -7.87 22.60 -4.56
N ALA A 154 -7.53 23.59 -3.71
CA ALA A 154 -8.17 23.78 -2.42
C ALA A 154 -9.65 24.15 -2.60
N ALA A 155 -9.91 25.15 -3.45
CA ALA A 155 -11.27 25.58 -3.78
C ALA A 155 -12.08 24.46 -4.45
N LEU A 156 -11.46 23.67 -5.34
CA LEU A 156 -12.10 22.51 -5.96
C LEU A 156 -12.48 21.44 -4.93
N ASN A 157 -11.66 21.18 -3.90
CA ASN A 157 -12.00 20.21 -2.86
C ASN A 157 -13.16 20.69 -1.99
N VAL A 158 -13.19 21.99 -1.65
CA VAL A 158 -14.32 22.61 -0.96
C VAL A 158 -15.60 22.47 -1.79
N GLN A 159 -15.57 22.92 -3.04
CA GLN A 159 -16.74 22.89 -3.92
C GLN A 159 -17.22 21.46 -4.20
N ARG A 160 -16.29 20.51 -4.37
CA ARG A 160 -16.62 19.09 -4.56
C ARG A 160 -17.27 18.48 -3.32
N GLY A 161 -16.85 18.90 -2.14
CA GLY A 161 -17.50 18.44 -0.91
C GLY A 161 -18.97 18.85 -0.83
N ARG A 162 -19.26 20.10 -1.21
CA ARG A 162 -20.62 20.64 -1.27
C ARG A 162 -21.48 19.95 -2.33
N ASP A 163 -20.90 19.71 -3.52
CA ASP A 163 -21.51 18.95 -4.62
C ASP A 163 -21.93 17.53 -4.18
N HIS A 164 -21.08 16.86 -3.40
CA HIS A 164 -21.32 15.51 -2.91
C HIS A 164 -22.25 15.43 -1.68
N GLY A 165 -22.64 16.57 -1.10
CA GLY A 165 -23.68 16.67 -0.07
C GLY A 165 -23.41 15.93 1.24
N PHE A 166 -22.15 15.61 1.57
CA PHE A 166 -21.84 14.99 2.87
C PHE A 166 -21.84 16.02 4.02
N PRO A 167 -22.08 15.59 5.28
CA PRO A 167 -22.14 16.47 6.43
C PRO A 167 -20.89 17.32 6.67
N SER A 168 -21.03 18.35 7.51
CA SER A 168 -19.93 19.24 7.89
C SER A 168 -18.83 18.53 8.69
N TYR A 169 -17.66 19.16 8.75
CA TYR A 169 -16.53 18.71 9.56
C TYR A 169 -16.94 18.38 11.00
N THR A 170 -17.68 19.27 11.66
CA THR A 170 -18.09 19.09 13.05
C THR A 170 -19.07 17.93 13.22
N ALA A 171 -19.91 17.64 12.23
CA ALA A 171 -20.78 16.47 12.26
C ALA A 171 -19.97 15.17 12.22
N TYR A 172 -18.89 15.11 11.45
CA TYR A 172 -17.97 13.96 11.46
C TYR A 172 -17.20 13.87 12.78
N ALA A 173 -16.56 14.95 13.21
CA ALA A 173 -15.75 14.97 14.43
C ALA A 173 -16.58 14.58 15.67
N HIS A 174 -17.77 15.17 15.83
CA HIS A 174 -18.66 14.92 16.97
C HIS A 174 -19.48 13.63 16.81
N SER A 175 -20.25 13.51 15.73
CA SER A 175 -21.33 12.51 15.65
C SER A 175 -20.85 11.16 15.10
N VAL A 176 -19.88 11.15 14.18
CA VAL A 176 -19.35 9.92 13.58
C VAL A 176 -18.16 9.39 14.37
N CYS A 177 -17.15 10.24 14.60
CA CYS A 177 -15.89 9.83 15.21
C CYS A 177 -15.84 9.99 16.73
N LYS A 178 -16.85 10.63 17.35
CA LYS A 178 -16.97 10.80 18.81
C LYS A 178 -15.73 11.44 19.46
N LEU A 179 -15.14 12.43 18.79
CA LEU A 179 -13.89 13.09 19.18
C LEU A 179 -14.10 14.34 20.04
N LEU A 180 -15.33 14.86 20.08
CA LEU A 180 -15.72 16.06 20.80
C LEU A 180 -16.67 15.71 21.96
N PRO A 181 -16.86 16.61 22.95
CA PRO A 181 -17.79 16.41 24.06
C PRO A 181 -19.22 16.06 23.61
N GLN A 182 -20.06 15.58 24.54
CA GLN A 182 -21.45 15.18 24.22
C GLN A 182 -22.34 16.31 23.66
N LYS A 183 -22.00 17.57 23.94
CA LYS A 183 -22.69 18.71 23.35
C LYS A 183 -22.09 19.02 21.99
N TYR A 184 -22.95 19.19 20.99
CA TYR A 184 -22.53 19.61 19.66
C TYR A 184 -21.81 20.98 19.70
N PRO A 185 -20.70 21.17 18.97
CA PRO A 185 -19.95 22.43 18.96
C PRO A 185 -20.80 23.63 18.54
N ASP A 186 -20.76 24.68 19.35
CA ASP A 186 -21.53 25.92 19.19
C ASP A 186 -20.60 27.15 19.09
N SER A 187 -19.35 27.02 19.57
CA SER A 187 -18.30 28.01 19.40
C SER A 187 -17.04 27.42 18.77
N PHE A 188 -16.19 28.27 18.18
CA PHE A 188 -14.90 27.83 17.64
C PHE A 188 -13.93 27.38 18.75
N GLU A 189 -14.10 27.87 19.98
CA GLU A 189 -13.39 27.42 21.18
C GLU A 189 -13.66 25.95 21.50
N ASP A 190 -14.84 25.42 21.17
CA ASP A 190 -15.18 24.00 21.34
C ASP A 190 -14.32 23.08 20.46
N LEU A 191 -13.62 23.65 19.47
CA LEU A 191 -12.70 22.93 18.58
C LEU A 191 -11.24 22.98 19.07
N SER A 192 -10.96 23.58 20.23
CA SER A 192 -9.58 23.82 20.69
C SER A 192 -8.76 22.55 20.93
N ASP A 193 -9.41 21.43 21.25
CA ASP A 193 -8.74 20.12 21.40
C ASP A 193 -8.32 19.49 20.06
N LEU A 194 -8.97 19.88 18.95
CA LEU A 194 -8.68 19.38 17.60
C LEU A 194 -7.86 20.37 16.78
N ILE A 195 -8.04 21.68 17.02
CA ILE A 195 -7.36 22.79 16.36
C ILE A 195 -6.85 23.73 17.46
N SER A 196 -5.65 23.45 17.99
CA SER A 196 -5.08 24.21 19.11
C SER A 196 -4.85 25.69 18.77
N SER A 197 -4.45 25.99 17.53
CA SER A 197 -4.18 27.35 17.06
C SER A 197 -5.41 28.27 17.14
N ALA A 198 -5.35 29.25 18.03
CA ALA A 198 -6.39 30.28 18.15
C ALA A 198 -6.52 31.13 16.87
N ASP A 199 -5.40 31.45 16.21
CA ASP A 199 -5.40 32.20 14.95
C ASP A 199 -6.13 31.45 13.82
N LEU A 200 -5.97 30.13 13.73
CA LEU A 200 -6.70 29.31 12.75
C LEU A 200 -8.19 29.28 13.07
N ARG A 201 -8.55 29.11 14.34
CA ARG A 201 -9.95 29.15 14.79
C ARG A 201 -10.61 30.50 14.49
N GLU A 202 -9.89 31.59 14.69
CA GLU A 202 -10.36 32.94 14.37
C GLU A 202 -10.58 33.13 12.86
N LYS A 203 -9.64 32.66 12.01
CA LYS A 203 -9.82 32.69 10.56
C LYS A 203 -11.02 31.87 10.10
N LEU A 204 -11.22 30.68 10.70
CA LEU A 204 -12.39 29.85 10.43
C LEU A 204 -13.68 30.57 10.84
N ARG A 205 -13.69 31.28 11.96
CA ARG A 205 -14.83 32.12 12.41
C ARG A 205 -15.17 33.19 11.39
N GLN A 206 -14.17 33.91 10.87
CA GLN A 206 -14.37 34.96 9.88
C GLN A 206 -14.95 34.44 8.57
N VAL A 207 -14.58 33.22 8.15
CA VAL A 207 -15.01 32.64 6.87
C VAL A 207 -16.35 31.91 6.98
N TYR A 208 -16.56 31.12 8.02
CA TYR A 208 -17.72 30.21 8.13
C TYR A 208 -18.85 30.73 9.01
N GLY A 209 -18.57 31.72 9.88
CA GLY A 209 -19.52 32.28 10.84
C GLY A 209 -19.86 31.35 12.01
N HIS A 210 -20.10 30.06 11.75
CA HIS A 210 -20.48 29.04 12.73
C HIS A 210 -19.67 27.74 12.51
N PRO A 211 -19.19 27.05 13.57
CA PRO A 211 -18.38 25.83 13.44
C PRO A 211 -19.13 24.68 12.74
N GLY A 212 -20.46 24.68 12.81
CA GLY A 212 -21.35 23.78 12.08
C GLY A 212 -21.25 23.84 10.56
N ASN A 213 -20.69 24.92 10.00
CA ASN A 213 -20.64 25.16 8.54
C ASN A 213 -19.31 24.77 7.90
N ILE A 214 -18.31 24.35 8.69
CA ILE A 214 -16.96 24.05 8.18
C ILE A 214 -17.04 22.85 7.22
N ASP A 215 -16.56 23.03 5.99
CA ASP A 215 -16.44 21.95 5.02
C ASP A 215 -15.49 20.86 5.55
N LEU A 216 -15.85 19.58 5.41
CA LEU A 216 -15.08 18.45 5.96
C LEU A 216 -13.60 18.48 5.54
N PHE A 217 -13.33 18.80 4.27
CA PHE A 217 -11.96 18.88 3.78
C PHE A 217 -11.13 19.93 4.53
N VAL A 218 -11.71 21.11 4.76
CA VAL A 218 -11.03 22.24 5.41
C VAL A 218 -10.77 21.95 6.88
N GLY A 219 -11.79 21.48 7.60
CA GLY A 219 -11.62 21.13 9.01
C GLY A 219 -10.57 20.03 9.20
N GLY A 220 -10.67 18.93 8.45
CA GLY A 220 -9.78 17.78 8.61
C GLY A 220 -8.32 18.02 8.26
N ILE A 221 -7.98 18.96 7.36
CA ILE A 221 -6.58 19.32 7.08
C ILE A 221 -6.00 20.36 8.04
N LEU A 222 -6.86 21.06 8.79
CA LEU A 222 -6.47 22.08 9.77
C LEU A 222 -6.38 21.56 11.20
N GLU A 223 -6.85 20.34 11.45
CA GLU A 223 -6.61 19.64 12.71
C GLU A 223 -5.12 19.48 13.00
N ASP A 224 -4.78 19.49 14.29
CA ASP A 224 -3.47 19.09 14.76
C ASP A 224 -3.22 17.62 14.42
N LEU A 225 -2.03 17.34 13.89
CA LEU A 225 -1.68 15.98 13.48
C LEU A 225 -1.60 15.06 14.69
N LEU A 226 -2.10 13.84 14.54
CA LEU A 226 -1.86 12.79 15.53
C LEU A 226 -0.34 12.52 15.67
N PRO A 227 0.14 12.12 16.87
CA PRO A 227 1.55 11.77 17.07
C PRO A 227 2.03 10.76 16.03
N GLU A 228 3.18 11.07 15.41
CA GLU A 228 3.81 10.27 14.35
C GLU A 228 2.97 10.02 13.10
N ALA A 229 1.82 10.70 12.97
CA ALA A 229 0.91 10.57 11.83
C ALA A 229 1.12 11.69 10.79
N ARG A 230 0.29 11.67 9.75
CA ARG A 230 0.20 12.72 8.72
C ARG A 230 -1.21 13.28 8.57
N VAL A 231 -2.12 12.87 9.43
CA VAL A 231 -3.52 13.34 9.50
C VAL A 231 -3.92 13.65 10.94
N GLY A 232 -4.91 14.51 11.10
CA GLY A 232 -5.56 14.77 12.38
C GLY A 232 -6.55 13.67 12.80
N PRO A 233 -7.14 13.77 14.00
CA PRO A 233 -8.05 12.78 14.56
C PRO A 233 -9.24 12.40 13.66
N THR A 234 -9.93 13.38 13.04
CA THR A 234 -11.15 13.11 12.25
C THR A 234 -10.82 12.36 10.97
N PHE A 235 -9.80 12.80 10.23
CA PHE A 235 -9.34 12.06 9.05
C PHE A 235 -8.71 10.72 9.42
N GLY A 236 -8.00 10.63 10.55
CA GLY A 236 -7.49 9.37 11.08
C GLY A 236 -8.61 8.35 11.32
N CYS A 237 -9.72 8.77 11.92
CA CYS A 237 -10.92 7.97 12.12
C CYS A 237 -11.54 7.47 10.80
N ILE A 238 -11.82 8.37 9.85
CA ILE A 238 -12.44 8.01 8.55
C ILE A 238 -11.54 7.07 7.74
N ILE A 239 -10.24 7.36 7.69
CA ILE A 239 -9.27 6.54 6.95
C ILE A 239 -9.12 5.17 7.61
N ALA A 240 -8.95 5.10 8.93
CA ALA A 240 -8.82 3.83 9.64
C ALA A 240 -10.06 2.95 9.48
N ASP A 241 -11.26 3.53 9.58
CA ASP A 241 -12.52 2.81 9.34
C ASP A 241 -12.58 2.23 7.91
N GLN A 242 -12.31 3.04 6.90
CA GLN A 242 -12.38 2.58 5.51
C GLN A 242 -11.38 1.46 5.23
N PHE A 243 -10.12 1.59 5.68
CA PHE A 243 -9.13 0.53 5.49
C PHE A 243 -9.44 -0.72 6.32
N LYS A 244 -10.07 -0.58 7.49
CA LYS A 244 -10.55 -1.73 8.27
C LYS A 244 -11.65 -2.49 7.50
N ARG A 245 -12.63 -1.78 6.94
CA ARG A 245 -13.71 -2.38 6.13
C ARG A 245 -13.19 -3.02 4.84
N LEU A 246 -12.26 -2.37 4.14
CA LEU A 246 -11.60 -2.93 2.95
C LEU A 246 -10.86 -4.23 3.26
N ARG A 247 -10.20 -4.32 4.42
CA ARG A 247 -9.48 -5.52 4.83
C ARG A 247 -10.41 -6.65 5.26
N ALA A 248 -11.41 -6.34 6.08
CA ALA A 248 -12.30 -7.34 6.66
C ALA A 248 -13.35 -7.85 5.66
N GLY A 249 -13.83 -6.99 4.76
CA GLY A 249 -14.84 -7.34 3.74
C GLY A 249 -14.26 -7.86 2.41
N ASP A 250 -12.94 -8.02 2.28
CA ASP A 250 -12.31 -8.57 1.07
C ASP A 250 -12.09 -10.09 1.21
N ARG A 251 -12.89 -10.86 0.47
CA ARG A 251 -12.77 -12.32 0.40
C ARG A 251 -11.41 -12.78 -0.19
N PHE A 252 -10.72 -11.90 -0.91
CA PHE A 252 -9.42 -12.16 -1.51
C PHE A 252 -8.27 -11.44 -0.79
N TRP A 253 -8.49 -10.97 0.44
CA TRP A 253 -7.42 -10.47 1.31
C TRP A 253 -6.28 -11.49 1.39
N TYR A 254 -5.01 -11.07 1.27
CA TYR A 254 -3.88 -12.00 1.17
C TYR A 254 -3.71 -12.92 2.40
N GLU A 255 -4.23 -12.52 3.56
CA GLU A 255 -4.25 -13.34 4.77
C GLU A 255 -5.55 -14.13 4.97
N ALA A 256 -6.53 -14.03 4.08
CA ALA A 256 -7.72 -14.86 4.15
C ALA A 256 -7.40 -16.31 3.78
N ASP A 257 -8.11 -17.24 4.40
CA ASP A 257 -7.89 -18.67 4.19
C ASP A 257 -8.28 -19.12 2.78
N GLY A 258 -7.50 -20.04 2.24
CA GLY A 258 -7.63 -20.50 0.85
C GLY A 258 -7.15 -19.51 -0.22
N VAL A 259 -6.80 -18.26 0.14
CA VAL A 259 -6.25 -17.31 -0.85
C VAL A 259 -4.82 -17.66 -1.20
N PHE A 260 -3.92 -17.78 -0.23
CA PHE A 260 -2.56 -18.29 -0.43
C PHE A 260 -2.32 -19.45 0.52
N SER A 261 -1.50 -20.41 0.08
CA SER A 261 -1.00 -21.47 0.97
C SER A 261 -0.19 -20.86 2.12
N VAL A 262 -0.03 -21.60 3.22
CA VAL A 262 0.74 -21.14 4.39
C VAL A 262 2.15 -20.73 3.99
N ALA A 263 2.80 -21.52 3.12
CA ALA A 263 4.15 -21.26 2.64
C ALA A 263 4.21 -20.00 1.75
N GLN A 264 3.25 -19.83 0.84
CA GLN A 264 3.15 -18.62 0.00
C GLN A 264 2.91 -17.36 0.85
N ARG A 265 2.04 -17.45 1.86
CA ARG A 265 1.73 -16.34 2.78
C ARG A 265 2.94 -15.96 3.62
N ALA A 266 3.69 -16.94 4.14
CA ALA A 266 4.93 -16.70 4.86
C ALA A 266 5.98 -16.01 3.98
N GLU A 267 6.10 -16.45 2.72
CA GLU A 267 7.01 -15.80 1.76
C GLU A 267 6.59 -14.36 1.42
N LEU A 268 5.30 -14.11 1.22
CA LEU A 268 4.76 -12.77 1.00
C LEU A 268 5.03 -11.85 2.19
N LYS A 269 4.84 -12.31 3.43
CA LYS A 269 5.17 -11.52 4.62
C LYS A 269 6.67 -11.24 4.74
N ARG A 270 7.50 -12.22 4.39
CA ARG A 270 8.98 -12.10 4.47
C ARG A 270 9.55 -11.12 3.44
N ALA A 271 9.07 -11.16 2.19
CA ALA A 271 9.71 -10.48 1.05
C ALA A 271 8.75 -9.67 0.15
N GLY A 272 7.45 -9.88 0.27
CA GLY A 272 6.44 -9.21 -0.55
C GLY A 272 6.18 -7.75 -0.16
N GLY A 273 6.48 -7.38 1.09
CA GLY A 273 6.08 -6.10 1.69
C GLY A 273 6.98 -4.90 1.42
N TYR A 274 8.12 -5.05 0.73
CA TYR A 274 9.05 -3.93 0.51
C TYR A 274 8.80 -3.24 -0.84
N LEU A 275 8.32 -1.99 -0.83
CA LEU A 275 8.25 -1.17 -2.06
C LEU A 275 9.65 -0.93 -2.64
N SER A 276 10.68 -0.79 -1.80
CA SER A 276 12.07 -0.66 -2.24
C SER A 276 12.53 -1.86 -3.07
N ARG A 277 12.09 -3.09 -2.74
CA ARG A 277 12.38 -4.28 -3.53
C ARG A 277 11.70 -4.23 -4.89
N VAL A 278 10.44 -3.79 -4.94
CA VAL A 278 9.71 -3.59 -6.22
C VAL A 278 10.50 -2.63 -7.11
N ILE A 279 10.95 -1.49 -6.56
CA ILE A 279 11.73 -0.50 -7.30
C ILE A 279 13.04 -1.12 -7.81
N CYS A 280 13.82 -1.77 -6.93
CA CYS A 280 15.09 -2.40 -7.33
C CYS A 280 14.93 -3.50 -8.40
N ASP A 281 13.79 -4.19 -8.48
CA ASP A 281 13.55 -5.25 -9.48
C ASP A 281 13.09 -4.69 -10.84
N ASN A 282 12.59 -3.46 -10.91
CA ASN A 282 11.91 -2.91 -12.09
C ASN A 282 12.46 -1.56 -12.58
N ALA A 283 13.36 -0.92 -11.84
CA ALA A 283 14.07 0.27 -12.29
C ALA A 283 15.27 -0.13 -13.17
N ASP A 284 15.66 0.73 -14.10
CA ASP A 284 16.67 0.40 -15.12
C ASP A 284 18.09 0.44 -14.53
N ASN A 285 18.39 1.48 -13.73
CA ASN A 285 19.73 1.77 -13.20
C ASN A 285 19.69 2.11 -11.69
N MET A 286 18.88 1.40 -10.91
CA MET A 286 18.81 1.56 -9.45
C MET A 286 19.64 0.49 -8.73
N THR A 287 20.80 0.85 -8.18
CA THR A 287 21.69 -0.06 -7.45
C THR A 287 21.62 0.10 -5.93
N GLU A 288 21.29 1.30 -5.46
CA GLU A 288 21.15 1.65 -4.04
C GLU A 288 19.76 2.24 -3.79
N ILE A 289 19.20 2.01 -2.61
CA ILE A 289 17.88 2.50 -2.23
C ILE A 289 17.76 2.62 -0.71
N THR A 290 16.81 3.37 -0.19
CA THR A 290 16.43 3.27 1.23
C THR A 290 15.76 1.92 1.50
N LYS A 291 15.98 1.34 2.69
CA LYS A 291 15.34 0.06 3.04
C LYS A 291 13.81 0.19 3.03
N ASP A 292 13.31 1.29 3.60
CA ASP A 292 11.90 1.67 3.62
C ASP A 292 11.71 2.83 2.63
N ALA A 293 10.98 2.58 1.55
CA ALA A 293 10.78 3.54 0.45
C ALA A 293 10.02 4.80 0.89
N PHE A 294 9.28 4.74 2.00
CA PHE A 294 8.53 5.87 2.53
C PHE A 294 9.32 6.70 3.54
N MET A 295 10.54 6.28 3.87
CA MET A 295 11.45 6.99 4.77
C MET A 295 12.60 7.62 4.00
N ARG A 296 12.73 8.93 4.14
CA ARG A 296 13.83 9.70 3.54
C ARG A 296 15.18 9.35 4.21
N PRO A 297 16.28 9.26 3.45
CA PRO A 297 17.61 9.04 4.03
C PRO A 297 18.15 10.31 4.71
N MET A 298 17.96 10.43 6.03
CA MET A 298 18.36 11.61 6.81
C MET A 298 19.88 11.82 6.88
N ARG A 299 20.67 10.74 6.82
CA ARG A 299 22.14 10.75 6.79
C ARG A 299 22.68 10.58 5.36
N GLY A 300 21.87 10.86 4.35
CA GLY A 300 22.21 10.70 2.93
C GLY A 300 22.55 9.25 2.59
N LYS A 301 23.63 9.04 1.83
CA LYS A 301 24.06 7.70 1.37
C LYS A 301 24.27 6.67 2.49
N LYS A 302 24.55 7.11 3.73
CA LYS A 302 24.72 6.21 4.87
C LYS A 302 23.45 5.45 5.28
N ASP A 303 22.27 5.94 4.87
CA ASP A 303 20.98 5.30 5.12
C ASP A 303 20.52 4.42 3.94
N MET A 304 21.28 4.40 2.85
CA MET A 304 20.99 3.59 1.68
C MET A 304 21.56 2.17 1.84
N VAL A 305 20.92 1.23 1.17
CA VAL A 305 21.35 -0.16 1.07
C VAL A 305 21.43 -0.57 -0.39
N MET A 306 22.35 -1.46 -0.72
CA MET A 306 22.44 -2.05 -2.05
C MET A 306 21.17 -2.88 -2.34
N CYS A 307 20.67 -2.81 -3.57
CA CYS A 307 19.57 -3.65 -4.04
C CYS A 307 19.91 -5.15 -3.98
N SER A 308 21.18 -5.54 -3.93
CA SER A 308 21.62 -6.93 -3.71
C SER A 308 21.63 -7.35 -2.24
N SER A 309 21.38 -6.42 -1.30
CA SER A 309 21.43 -6.69 0.13
C SER A 309 20.39 -7.71 0.57
N LEU A 310 20.78 -8.64 1.44
CA LEU A 310 19.86 -9.56 2.12
C LEU A 310 18.80 -8.84 2.98
N LYS A 311 19.02 -7.57 3.31
CA LYS A 311 18.03 -6.71 3.99
C LYS A 311 16.83 -6.37 3.11
N LEU A 312 16.92 -6.57 1.79
CA LEU A 312 15.87 -6.40 0.78
C LEU A 312 15.65 -7.74 0.05
N PRO A 313 15.05 -8.73 0.73
CA PRO A 313 14.89 -10.06 0.18
C PRO A 313 14.07 -10.05 -1.11
N ARG A 314 14.48 -10.88 -2.08
CA ARG A 314 13.68 -11.15 -3.27
C ARG A 314 12.54 -12.10 -2.92
N LEU A 315 11.41 -11.90 -3.60
CA LEU A 315 10.28 -12.82 -3.54
C LEU A 315 10.70 -14.15 -4.18
N ASN A 316 10.73 -15.21 -3.39
CA ASN A 316 11.03 -16.54 -3.85
C ASN A 316 9.79 -17.16 -4.51
N LEU A 317 9.73 -17.12 -5.83
CA LEU A 317 8.61 -17.68 -6.58
C LEU A 317 8.57 -19.22 -6.58
N ALA A 318 9.57 -19.91 -6.02
CA ALA A 318 9.54 -21.37 -5.91
C ALA A 318 8.33 -21.89 -5.12
N TYR A 319 7.78 -21.11 -4.19
CA TYR A 319 6.54 -21.44 -3.47
C TYR A 319 5.27 -21.43 -4.36
N TRP A 320 5.38 -21.02 -5.61
CA TRP A 320 4.33 -21.14 -6.63
C TRP A 320 4.66 -22.19 -7.70
N LYS A 321 5.72 -22.98 -7.53
CA LYS A 321 6.01 -24.10 -8.43
C LYS A 321 4.91 -25.15 -8.27
N TYR A 322 4.32 -25.54 -9.38
CA TYR A 322 3.29 -26.57 -9.46
C TYR A 322 3.89 -27.85 -10.03
N CYS A 323 3.74 -28.95 -9.30
CA CYS A 323 4.17 -30.28 -9.71
C CYS A 323 2.91 -31.12 -9.96
N PRO A 324 2.54 -31.41 -11.23
CA PRO A 324 1.30 -32.12 -11.56
C PRO A 324 1.16 -33.53 -10.94
N ASN A 325 2.27 -34.13 -10.49
CA ASN A 325 2.30 -35.52 -9.99
C ASN A 325 2.61 -35.63 -8.49
N ALA A 326 2.59 -34.51 -7.75
CA ALA A 326 2.69 -34.54 -6.30
C ALA A 326 1.28 -34.71 -5.72
N ASP A 327 0.66 -35.88 -5.93
CA ASP A 327 -0.30 -36.53 -5.02
C ASP A 327 -0.92 -37.79 -5.67
N ILE A 328 -0.26 -38.94 -5.46
CA ILE A 328 -0.97 -40.17 -5.10
C ILE A 328 -0.68 -40.33 -3.61
N SER A 329 -1.57 -39.80 -2.77
CA SER A 329 -1.66 -39.91 -1.29
C SER A 329 -1.67 -38.58 -0.52
N GLY A 330 -2.64 -37.71 -0.81
CA GLY A 330 -2.92 -36.54 -0.01
C GLY A 330 -4.18 -35.86 -0.52
N ASP A 331 -5.20 -35.77 0.31
CA ASP A 331 -6.47 -35.13 0.00
C ASP A 331 -6.29 -33.61 -0.04
N ASP A 332 -5.90 -33.05 -1.19
CA ASP A 332 -5.83 -31.60 -1.42
C ASP A 332 -6.60 -31.22 -2.70
N SER A 333 -7.91 -31.41 -2.64
CA SER A 333 -8.87 -30.95 -3.65
C SER A 333 -9.15 -29.44 -3.55
N TYR A 334 -8.10 -28.60 -3.64
CA TYR A 334 -8.25 -27.15 -3.76
C TYR A 334 -7.79 -26.66 -5.14
N SER A 335 -8.44 -27.16 -6.19
CA SER A 335 -8.44 -26.51 -7.50
C SER A 335 -9.65 -25.57 -7.61
N PHE A 336 -9.38 -24.32 -7.96
CA PHE A 336 -10.39 -23.31 -8.32
C PHE A 336 -11.23 -23.72 -9.57
N GLU A 337 -10.80 -24.76 -10.29
CA GLU A 337 -11.45 -25.26 -11.51
C GLU A 337 -12.68 -26.13 -11.24
N SER A 338 -12.86 -26.68 -10.03
CA SER A 338 -13.98 -27.58 -9.74
C SER A 338 -15.34 -26.89 -9.54
N ARG A 339 -15.40 -25.55 -9.39
CA ARG A 339 -16.66 -24.83 -9.14
C ARG A 339 -17.33 -24.20 -10.36
N PHE A 340 -16.76 -24.31 -11.55
CA PHE A 340 -17.36 -23.77 -12.79
C PHE A 340 -17.78 -24.83 -13.81
N ALA A 341 -17.68 -26.12 -13.44
CA ALA A 341 -18.01 -27.24 -14.32
C ALA A 341 -19.19 -28.07 -13.79
N SER A 342 -20.28 -27.45 -13.34
CA SER A 342 -21.55 -28.17 -13.18
C SER A 342 -22.76 -27.24 -13.16
N GLU A 343 -23.07 -26.57 -14.26
CA GLU A 343 -24.46 -26.21 -14.55
C GLU A 343 -24.77 -26.54 -16.01
N ASN A 344 -25.71 -27.47 -16.19
CA ASN A 344 -26.32 -27.83 -17.46
C ASN A 344 -26.94 -26.59 -18.09
N GLY A 345 -26.33 -26.07 -19.15
CA GLY A 345 -26.84 -24.96 -19.94
C GLY A 345 -26.60 -25.18 -21.43
N THR A 346 -27.69 -25.28 -22.19
CA THR A 346 -27.79 -25.42 -23.65
C THR A 346 -26.87 -24.50 -24.46
N PRO A 347 -26.38 -24.92 -25.65
CA PRO A 347 -25.37 -24.16 -26.39
C PRO A 347 -26.00 -23.00 -27.15
N VAL A 348 -25.64 -21.76 -26.79
CA VAL A 348 -25.87 -20.58 -27.62
C VAL A 348 -24.74 -20.48 -28.64
N ASN A 349 -25.03 -20.91 -29.86
CA ASN A 349 -24.21 -20.61 -31.04
C ASN A 349 -24.23 -19.10 -31.28
N ASN A 350 -23.09 -18.42 -31.08
CA ASN A 350 -22.55 -17.35 -31.94
C ASN A 350 -21.45 -16.57 -31.21
N VAL A 351 -20.20 -17.02 -31.32
CA VAL A 351 -19.02 -16.15 -31.13
C VAL A 351 -18.06 -16.38 -32.29
N ARG A 352 -17.76 -15.30 -33.01
CA ARG A 352 -16.86 -15.25 -34.17
C ARG A 352 -15.49 -15.85 -33.82
N ARG A 353 -15.14 -16.98 -34.47
CA ARG A 353 -13.77 -17.53 -34.49
C ARG A 353 -12.81 -16.52 -35.12
N ARG A 354 -11.84 -16.01 -34.35
CA ARG A 354 -10.61 -15.41 -34.88
C ARG A 354 -9.50 -16.47 -34.92
N ARG A 355 -8.82 -16.51 -36.06
CA ARG A 355 -7.69 -17.37 -36.50
C ARG A 355 -7.11 -18.31 -35.44
N SER A 356 -7.36 -19.60 -35.68
CA SER A 356 -6.69 -20.76 -35.10
C SER A 356 -5.17 -20.70 -35.25
N VAL A 357 -4.47 -20.76 -34.12
CA VAL A 357 -3.11 -21.32 -34.04
C VAL A 357 -3.25 -22.84 -34.20
N PRO A 358 -2.37 -23.54 -34.92
CA PRO A 358 -2.48 -25.00 -35.07
C PRO A 358 -2.38 -25.68 -33.70
N ASP A 359 -3.32 -26.59 -33.41
CA ASP A 359 -3.25 -27.52 -32.29
C ASP A 359 -2.07 -28.47 -32.52
N THR A 360 -0.88 -28.08 -32.08
CA THR A 360 0.20 -29.04 -31.84
C THR A 360 -0.07 -29.73 -30.51
N PRO A 361 -0.23 -31.07 -30.46
CA PRO A 361 -0.31 -31.77 -29.19
C PRO A 361 0.97 -31.52 -28.38
N PRO A 362 0.89 -31.42 -27.05
CA PRO A 362 2.07 -31.20 -26.22
C PRO A 362 3.07 -32.34 -26.47
N PRO A 363 4.38 -32.05 -26.52
CA PRO A 363 5.37 -33.11 -26.64
C PRO A 363 5.22 -34.05 -25.44
N SER A 364 5.06 -35.34 -25.73
CA SER A 364 5.13 -36.40 -24.73
C SER A 364 6.46 -36.30 -24.02
N CYS A 365 6.44 -36.10 -22.70
CA CYS A 365 7.65 -36.09 -21.88
C CYS A 365 8.32 -37.45 -21.96
N GLU A 366 9.37 -37.56 -22.76
CA GLU A 366 10.37 -38.61 -22.60
C GLU A 366 11.03 -38.45 -21.22
N GLN A 367 11.30 -39.60 -20.62
CA GLN A 367 11.82 -39.80 -19.27
C GLN A 367 13.18 -39.12 -19.08
N GLY A 368 13.15 -37.84 -18.72
CA GLY A 368 14.30 -37.10 -18.24
C GLY A 368 14.38 -37.18 -16.72
N SER A 369 15.35 -37.93 -16.21
CA SER A 369 15.78 -38.00 -14.80
C SER A 369 15.65 -36.66 -14.08
N CYS A 370 14.69 -36.56 -13.14
CA CYS A 370 14.82 -35.64 -12.02
C CYS A 370 16.00 -36.14 -11.19
N ASN A 371 17.18 -35.52 -11.33
CA ASN A 371 18.31 -35.83 -10.49
C ASN A 371 17.92 -35.61 -9.01
N ASN A 372 17.88 -36.71 -8.26
CA ASN A 372 17.64 -36.76 -6.82
C ASN A 372 18.89 -36.29 -6.03
N GLU A 373 19.38 -35.08 -6.27
CA GLU A 373 20.48 -34.51 -5.45
C GLU A 373 19.96 -33.63 -4.29
N GLU A 374 18.66 -33.30 -4.24
CA GLU A 374 18.08 -32.48 -3.15
C GLU A 374 17.52 -33.30 -1.96
N ASN A 375 17.49 -34.64 -2.03
CA ASN A 375 16.92 -35.47 -0.97
C ASN A 375 17.89 -35.83 0.18
N ASP A 376 19.19 -35.54 0.06
CA ASP A 376 20.18 -35.85 1.11
C ASP A 376 20.29 -34.79 2.22
N GLN A 377 19.70 -33.60 2.02
CA GLN A 377 19.79 -32.50 3.01
C GLN A 377 18.65 -32.51 4.04
N LEU A 378 17.49 -33.07 3.69
CA LEU A 378 16.32 -33.09 4.58
C LEU A 378 16.56 -33.88 5.88
N PRO A 379 17.19 -35.07 5.87
CA PRO A 379 17.52 -35.79 7.10
C PRO A 379 18.54 -35.04 7.97
N GLN A 380 19.49 -34.32 7.37
CA GLN A 380 20.47 -33.52 8.09
C GLN A 380 19.85 -32.27 8.73
N LEU A 381 18.92 -31.62 8.03
CA LEU A 381 18.17 -30.47 8.54
C LEU A 381 17.26 -30.87 9.71
N LEU A 382 16.54 -31.99 9.60
CA LEU A 382 15.71 -32.52 10.69
C LEU A 382 16.53 -32.87 11.93
N ARG A 383 17.72 -33.46 11.77
CA ARG A 383 18.65 -33.69 12.89
C ARG A 383 19.10 -32.39 13.54
N ARG A 384 19.44 -31.37 12.75
CA ARG A 384 19.84 -30.05 13.26
C ARG A 384 18.72 -29.35 14.03
N ILE A 385 17.49 -29.42 13.54
CA ILE A 385 16.31 -28.87 14.23
C ILE A 385 16.12 -29.55 15.58
N SER A 386 16.15 -30.89 15.63
CA SER A 386 16.03 -31.64 16.89
C SER A 386 17.15 -31.30 17.90
N THR A 387 18.38 -31.10 17.42
CA THR A 387 19.50 -30.67 18.30
C THR A 387 19.27 -29.27 18.86
N LEU A 388 18.74 -28.34 18.05
CA LEU A 388 18.44 -26.97 18.48
C LEU A 388 17.29 -26.92 19.48
N GLU A 389 16.23 -27.70 19.27
CA GLU A 389 15.09 -27.80 20.20
C GLU A 389 15.53 -28.31 21.58
N LYS A 390 16.38 -29.34 21.63
CA LYS A 390 16.96 -29.83 22.90
C LYS A 390 17.77 -28.77 23.62
N ARG A 391 18.58 -27.99 22.87
CA ARG A 391 19.37 -26.88 23.44
C ARG A 391 18.49 -25.76 23.97
N LEU A 392 17.37 -25.48 23.29
CA LEU A 392 16.43 -24.44 23.68
C LEU A 392 15.69 -24.83 24.96
N HIS A 393 15.26 -26.10 25.08
CA HIS A 393 14.70 -26.63 26.32
C HIS A 393 15.70 -26.61 27.49
N GLN A 394 16.96 -26.95 27.23
CA GLN A 394 18.00 -26.90 28.25
C GLN A 394 18.23 -25.46 28.75
N LEU A 395 18.32 -24.49 27.85
CA LEU A 395 18.47 -23.07 28.21
C LEU A 395 17.26 -22.53 28.96
N GLN A 396 16.03 -22.95 28.59
CA GLN A 396 14.81 -22.59 29.31
C GLN A 396 14.81 -23.17 30.74
N SER A 397 15.25 -24.42 30.91
CA SER A 397 15.40 -25.04 32.22
C SER A 397 16.45 -24.32 33.08
N GLU A 398 17.59 -23.95 32.50
CA GLU A 398 18.64 -23.20 33.20
C GLU A 398 18.18 -21.79 33.61
N LEU A 399 17.38 -21.12 32.78
CA LEU A 399 16.76 -19.84 33.10
C LEU A 399 15.71 -19.95 34.22
N GLN A 400 14.89 -21.00 34.20
CA GLN A 400 13.91 -21.26 35.27
C GLN A 400 14.59 -21.60 36.60
N ASN A 401 15.67 -22.39 36.57
CA ASN A 401 16.43 -22.72 37.78
C ASN A 401 17.19 -21.51 38.35
N ARG A 402 17.63 -20.56 37.51
CA ARG A 402 18.21 -19.29 37.97
C ARG A 402 17.15 -18.34 38.53
N ALA A 403 15.94 -18.32 37.98
CA ALA A 403 14.84 -17.50 38.48
C ALA A 403 14.21 -18.01 39.79
N ALA A 404 14.44 -19.28 40.14
CA ALA A 404 13.96 -19.89 41.39
C ALA A 404 15.01 -19.90 42.53
N GLY A 405 16.21 -19.38 42.28
CA GLY A 405 17.33 -19.35 43.22
C GLY A 405 17.73 -17.96 43.73
N ASP A 406 16.97 -16.91 43.37
CA ASP A 406 17.09 -15.53 43.89
C ASP A 406 15.91 -15.20 44.82
#